data_AF-A0A925CX58-F1
#
_entry.id   AF-A0A925CX58-F1
#
_cell.length_a   1.000
_cell.length_b   1.000
_cell.length_c   1.000
_cell.angle_alpha   90.00
_cell.angle_beta   90.00
_cell.angle_gamma   90.00
#
_symmetry.space_group_name_H-M   'P 1'
#
loop_
_entity.id
_entity.type
_entity.pdbx_description
1 polymer ?
#
loop_
_entity_poly.entity_id
_entity_poly.type
_entity_poly.pdbx_seq_one_letter_code
_entity_poly.pdbx_strand_id
1 'polypeptide(L)'
;MKTSSAELGKVLTELITANVDRASAYRYVTESSSNLYSDLTGIFHRMSEKSIQFADDLRKELQQLPPIPNDAAIGNGNSSTALKNGFDLNDRGGVLAGYEKREENIQRVYGRALDNASVNSAPLLRELLAAQKMSLKIAYETIRKYRQPEYVR
;
A
#
# COMPACT_ATOMS: atom_id res chain seq x y z
N MET A 1 7.20 -7.73 28.47
CA MET A 1 6.09 -8.31 27.68
C MET A 1 6.71 -9.09 26.54
N LYS A 2 6.34 -10.36 26.36
CA LYS A 2 6.82 -11.15 25.21
C LYS A 2 6.07 -10.69 23.98
N THR A 3 6.77 -10.16 22.99
CA THR A 3 6.27 -9.97 21.62
C THR A 3 5.65 -11.29 21.17
N SER A 4 4.37 -11.29 20.78
CA SER A 4 3.78 -12.48 20.18
C SER A 4 4.19 -12.50 18.71
N SER A 5 5.12 -13.37 18.33
CA SER A 5 5.56 -13.51 16.93
C SER A 5 4.40 -13.77 15.97
N ALA A 6 3.34 -14.45 16.45
CA ALA A 6 2.12 -14.66 15.67
C ALA A 6 1.34 -13.36 15.41
N GLU A 7 1.26 -12.47 16.41
CA GLU A 7 0.62 -11.17 16.25
C GLU A 7 1.42 -10.27 15.31
N LEU A 8 2.74 -10.26 15.46
CA LEU A 8 3.62 -9.52 14.56
C LEU A 8 3.50 -10.03 13.12
N GLY A 9 3.43 -11.35 12.94
CA GLY A 9 3.21 -11.97 11.64
C GLY A 9 1.90 -11.57 10.98
N LYS A 10 0.80 -11.46 11.74
CA LYS A 10 -0.49 -10.95 11.22
C LYS A 10 -0.40 -9.50 10.76
N VAL A 11 0.24 -8.64 11.54
CA VAL A 11 0.43 -7.22 11.18
C VAL A 11 1.27 -7.10 9.90
N LEU A 12 2.37 -7.83 9.80
CA LEU A 12 3.21 -7.83 8.59
C LEU A 12 2.43 -8.34 7.37
N THR A 13 1.64 -9.39 7.55
CA THR A 13 0.78 -9.95 6.49
C THR A 13 -0.24 -8.92 5.99
N GLU A 14 -0.95 -8.23 6.89
CA GLU A 14 -1.92 -7.16 6.53
C GLU A 14 -1.25 -6.05 5.73
N LEU A 15 -0.07 -5.60 6.16
CA LEU A 15 0.70 -4.55 5.48
C LEU A 15 1.22 -4.99 4.11
N ILE A 16 1.70 -6.22 3.98
CA ILE A 16 2.13 -6.80 2.69
C ILE A 16 0.96 -6.81 1.71
N THR A 17 -0.20 -7.34 2.13
CA THR A 17 -1.40 -7.39 1.30
C THR A 17 -1.85 -5.99 0.89
N ALA A 18 -1.90 -5.03 1.83
CA ALA A 18 -2.28 -3.65 1.52
C ALA A 18 -1.36 -2.99 0.48
N ASN A 19 -0.06 -3.26 0.53
CA ASN A 19 0.89 -2.75 -0.47
C ASN A 19 0.74 -3.44 -1.82
N VAL A 20 0.54 -4.77 -1.86
CA VAL A 20 0.29 -5.50 -3.12
C VAL A 20 -1.00 -5.00 -3.79
N ASP A 21 -2.06 -4.78 -3.02
CA ASP A 21 -3.31 -4.22 -3.51
C ASP A 21 -3.13 -2.80 -4.05
N ARG A 22 -2.38 -1.96 -3.33
CA ARG A 22 -2.02 -0.60 -3.75
C ARG A 22 -1.24 -0.62 -5.07
N ALA A 23 -0.25 -1.50 -5.20
CA ALA A 23 0.56 -1.64 -6.42
C ALA A 23 -0.31 -2.03 -7.62
N SER A 24 -1.21 -2.99 -7.43
CA SER A 24 -2.12 -3.51 -8.44
C SER A 24 -3.12 -2.44 -8.89
N ALA A 25 -3.63 -1.64 -7.95
CA ALA A 25 -4.49 -0.52 -8.28
C ALA A 25 -3.78 0.47 -9.21
N TYR A 26 -2.56 0.92 -8.90
CA TYR A 26 -1.85 1.86 -9.77
C TYR A 26 -1.60 1.30 -11.18
N ARG A 27 -1.22 0.03 -11.29
CA ARG A 27 -1.03 -0.65 -12.58
C ARG A 27 -2.31 -0.70 -13.39
N TYR A 28 -3.43 -1.02 -12.74
CA TYR A 28 -4.72 -1.08 -13.42
C TYR A 28 -5.06 0.22 -14.12
N VAL A 29 -4.83 1.37 -13.48
CA VAL A 29 -5.09 2.67 -14.13
C VAL A 29 -4.13 2.88 -15.29
N THR A 30 -2.83 2.62 -15.14
CA THR A 30 -1.87 2.82 -16.24
C THR A 30 -2.07 1.88 -17.43
N GLU A 31 -2.59 0.68 -17.21
CA GLU A 31 -2.82 -0.34 -18.24
C GLU A 31 -4.20 -0.20 -18.90
N SER A 32 -5.21 0.29 -18.15
CA SER A 32 -6.60 0.41 -18.62
C SER A 32 -6.99 1.85 -19.00
N SER A 33 -6.09 2.82 -18.82
CA SER A 33 -6.37 4.23 -19.08
C SER A 33 -6.38 4.59 -20.56
N SER A 34 -7.33 5.45 -20.94
CA SER A 34 -7.24 6.30 -22.13
C SER A 34 -6.16 7.37 -21.97
N ASN A 35 -5.93 8.20 -23.00
CA ASN A 35 -4.99 9.33 -22.96
C ASN A 35 -5.20 10.32 -21.78
N LEU A 36 -6.36 10.23 -21.10
CA LEU A 36 -6.76 11.03 -19.93
C LEU A 36 -5.79 10.98 -18.75
N TYR A 37 -4.91 9.96 -18.65
CA TYR A 37 -3.97 9.79 -17.54
C TYR A 37 -2.50 9.80 -17.96
N SER A 38 -2.21 10.17 -19.21
CA SER A 38 -0.86 10.12 -19.78
C SER A 38 0.18 10.93 -18.98
N ASP A 39 -0.24 12.04 -18.38
CA ASP A 39 0.58 12.89 -17.50
C ASP A 39 0.83 12.27 -16.10
N LEU A 40 -0.02 11.33 -15.68
CA LEU A 40 0.06 10.64 -14.38
C LEU A 40 0.75 9.28 -14.46
N THR A 41 0.91 8.71 -15.66
CA THR A 41 1.49 7.38 -15.85
C THR A 41 2.83 7.21 -15.12
N GLY A 42 3.74 8.18 -15.27
CA GLY A 42 5.03 8.12 -14.58
C GLY A 42 4.93 8.21 -13.06
N ILE A 43 3.89 8.86 -12.52
CA ILE A 43 3.66 8.96 -11.08
C ILE A 43 3.07 7.65 -10.55
N PHE A 44 2.05 7.12 -11.21
CA PHE A 44 1.43 5.84 -10.82
C PHE A 44 2.40 4.67 -10.93
N HIS A 45 3.26 4.63 -11.95
CA HIS A 45 4.32 3.65 -12.05
C HIS A 45 5.25 3.68 -10.82
N ARG A 46 5.79 4.86 -10.50
CA ARG A 46 6.66 5.04 -9.33
C ARG A 46 5.97 4.69 -8.02
N MET A 47 4.69 5.01 -7.88
CA MET A 47 3.91 4.63 -6.69
C MET A 47 3.71 3.12 -6.59
N SER A 48 3.50 2.43 -7.73
CA SER A 48 3.41 0.97 -7.80
C SER A 48 4.73 0.32 -7.40
N GLU A 49 5.85 0.77 -7.96
CA GLU A 49 7.19 0.25 -7.61
C GLU A 49 7.50 0.41 -6.12
N LYS A 50 7.20 1.59 -5.55
CA LYS A 50 7.37 1.82 -4.12
C LYS A 50 6.52 0.88 -3.26
N SER A 51 5.28 0.61 -3.64
CA SER A 51 4.44 -0.36 -2.93
C SER A 51 5.08 -1.75 -2.93
N ILE A 52 5.59 -2.20 -4.09
CA ILE A 52 6.24 -3.52 -4.19
C ILE A 52 7.48 -3.57 -3.30
N GLN A 53 8.32 -2.53 -3.34
CA GLN A 53 9.47 -2.41 -2.45
C GLN A 53 9.08 -2.51 -0.97
N PHE A 54 8.00 -1.83 -0.55
CA PHE A 54 7.52 -1.91 0.83
C PHE A 54 7.05 -3.32 1.19
N ALA A 55 6.28 -3.97 0.32
CA ALA A 55 5.87 -5.35 0.52
C ALA A 55 7.06 -6.30 0.65
N ASP A 56 8.10 -6.12 -0.16
CA ASP A 56 9.30 -6.97 -0.14
C ASP A 56 10.13 -6.76 1.13
N ASP A 57 10.28 -5.52 1.60
CA ASP A 57 10.96 -5.25 2.87
C ASP A 57 10.19 -5.87 4.05
N LEU A 58 8.86 -5.80 4.04
CA LEU A 58 8.02 -6.44 5.06
C LEU A 58 8.07 -7.97 5.00
N ARG A 59 8.19 -8.56 3.80
CA ARG A 59 8.39 -10.01 3.63
C ARG A 59 9.70 -10.47 4.25
N LYS A 60 10.78 -9.69 4.10
CA LYS A 60 12.07 -10.01 4.74
C LYS A 60 11.93 -10.04 6.26
N GLU A 61 11.23 -9.07 6.84
CA GLU A 61 10.95 -9.04 8.29
C GLU A 61 10.10 -10.23 8.74
N LEU A 62 9.08 -10.60 7.97
CA LEU A 62 8.23 -11.75 8.27
C LEU A 62 9.01 -13.07 8.23
N GLN A 63 9.95 -13.22 7.28
CA GLN A 63 10.80 -14.41 7.17
C GLN A 63 11.76 -14.59 8.36
N GLN A 64 12.03 -13.53 9.14
CA GLN A 64 12.81 -13.64 10.38
C GLN A 64 11.99 -14.21 11.55
N LEU A 65 10.66 -14.27 11.43
CA LEU A 65 9.80 -14.79 12.47
C LEU A 65 9.72 -16.33 12.41
N PRO A 66 9.57 -17.01 13.56
CA PRO A 66 9.29 -18.44 13.58
C PRO A 66 8.04 -18.75 12.72
N PRO A 67 8.02 -19.90 12.02
CA PRO A 67 6.87 -20.29 11.22
C PRO A 67 5.60 -20.26 12.06
N ILE A 68 4.60 -19.50 11.60
CA ILE A 68 3.29 -19.47 12.24
C ILE A 68 2.60 -20.80 11.88
N PRO A 69 2.02 -21.56 12.82
CA PRO A 69 1.26 -22.77 12.50
C PRO A 69 0.12 -22.44 11.53
N ASN A 70 0.31 -22.84 10.26
CA ASN A 70 -0.58 -23.01 9.10
C ASN A 70 -1.83 -22.14 8.81
N ASP A 71 -2.19 -21.13 9.60
CA ASP A 71 -3.38 -20.29 9.29
C ASP A 71 -3.06 -19.00 8.54
N ALA A 72 -1.77 -18.67 8.36
CA ALA A 72 -1.32 -17.48 7.64
C ALA A 72 -0.39 -17.88 6.49
N ALA A 73 -0.88 -18.68 5.55
CA ALA A 73 -0.22 -18.86 4.28
C ALA A 73 -0.19 -17.50 3.54
N ILE A 74 0.90 -16.74 3.69
CA ILE A 74 1.26 -15.79 2.64
C ILE A 74 1.68 -16.66 1.47
N GLY A 75 0.73 -16.95 0.60
CA GLY A 75 1.05 -17.52 -0.69
C GLY A 75 2.13 -16.65 -1.31
N ASN A 76 3.22 -17.27 -1.76
CA ASN A 76 4.13 -16.72 -2.78
C ASN A 76 3.42 -16.52 -4.14
N GLY A 77 2.10 -16.37 -4.10
CA GLY A 77 1.23 -16.25 -5.24
C GLY A 77 1.17 -14.81 -5.64
N ASN A 78 1.36 -14.61 -6.94
CA ASN A 78 0.95 -13.43 -7.68
C ASN A 78 -0.58 -13.26 -7.59
N SER A 79 -1.14 -13.08 -6.40
CA SER A 79 -2.54 -12.71 -6.21
C SER A 79 -2.70 -11.24 -6.56
N SER A 80 -2.46 -10.94 -7.83
CA SER A 80 -3.14 -9.89 -8.55
C SER A 80 -4.61 -10.28 -8.62
N THR A 81 -5.32 -10.27 -7.49
CA THR A 81 -6.73 -9.87 -7.55
C THR A 81 -6.69 -8.43 -8.01
N ALA A 82 -6.69 -8.26 -9.33
CA ALA A 82 -6.93 -6.98 -9.95
C ALA A 82 -8.22 -6.47 -9.32
N LEU A 83 -8.08 -5.55 -8.37
CA LEU A 83 -9.18 -4.78 -7.85
C LEU A 83 -9.80 -4.15 -9.08
N LYS A 84 -10.92 -4.70 -9.54
CA LYS A 84 -11.82 -4.04 -10.47
C LYS A 84 -12.18 -2.74 -9.79
N ASN A 85 -11.46 -1.69 -10.16
CA ASN A 85 -11.72 -0.37 -9.67
C ASN A 85 -13.13 -0.05 -10.17
N GLY A 86 -14.11 -0.03 -9.26
CA GLY A 86 -15.49 0.33 -9.58
C GLY A 86 -15.66 1.82 -9.92
N PHE A 87 -14.61 2.45 -10.47
CA PHE A 87 -14.61 3.82 -10.92
C PHE A 87 -14.88 3.85 -12.42
N ASP A 88 -15.65 4.85 -12.85
CA ASP A 88 -15.65 5.22 -14.25
C ASP A 88 -14.27 5.78 -14.60
N LEU A 89 -13.49 5.05 -15.38
CA LEU A 89 -12.15 5.48 -15.80
C LEU A 89 -12.19 6.71 -16.72
N ASN A 90 -13.37 7.13 -17.19
CA ASN A 90 -13.52 8.38 -17.95
C ASN A 90 -13.67 9.61 -17.04
N ASP A 91 -13.97 9.42 -15.75
CA ASP A 91 -14.01 10.49 -14.76
C ASP A 91 -12.68 10.56 -14.00
N ARG A 92 -11.74 11.34 -14.54
CA ARG A 92 -10.43 11.58 -13.93
C ARG A 92 -10.54 12.10 -12.49
N GLY A 93 -11.49 13.00 -12.22
CA GLY A 93 -11.71 13.56 -10.89
C GLY A 93 -12.18 12.49 -9.89
N GLY A 94 -13.14 11.67 -10.31
CA GLY A 94 -13.64 10.51 -9.55
C GLY A 94 -12.55 9.47 -9.28
N VAL A 95 -11.74 9.15 -10.28
CA VAL A 95 -10.59 8.24 -10.12
C VAL A 95 -9.61 8.81 -9.10
N LEU A 96 -9.15 10.05 -9.26
CA LEU A 96 -8.19 10.66 -8.33
C LEU A 96 -8.75 10.77 -6.90
N ALA A 97 -10.05 11.06 -6.73
CA ALA A 97 -10.71 11.02 -5.43
C ALA A 97 -10.73 9.60 -4.82
N GLY A 98 -10.94 8.58 -5.65
CA GLY A 98 -10.86 7.18 -5.26
C GLY A 98 -9.47 6.79 -4.77
N TYR A 99 -8.42 7.19 -5.50
CA TYR A 99 -7.03 6.93 -5.11
C TYR A 99 -6.63 7.71 -3.87
N GLU A 100 -7.05 8.97 -3.71
CA GLU A 100 -6.82 9.73 -2.48
C GLU A 100 -7.35 8.98 -1.25
N LYS A 101 -8.59 8.47 -1.33
CA LYS A 101 -9.18 7.66 -0.24
C LYS A 101 -8.42 6.36 0.02
N ARG A 102 -7.90 5.70 -1.02
CA ARG A 102 -7.06 4.50 -0.87
C ARG A 102 -5.75 4.82 -0.16
N GLU A 103 -5.09 5.92 -0.53
CA GLU A 103 -3.86 6.40 0.11
C GLU A 103 -4.08 6.82 1.58
N GLU A 104 -5.24 7.40 1.88
CA GLU A 104 -5.65 7.66 3.26
C GLU A 104 -5.85 6.35 4.04
N ASN A 105 -6.54 5.37 3.44
CA ASN A 105 -6.83 4.10 4.09
C ASN A 105 -5.55 3.31 4.42
N ILE A 106 -4.60 3.19 3.49
CA ILE A 106 -3.34 2.51 3.77
C ILE A 106 -2.53 3.22 4.87
N GLN A 107 -2.55 4.56 4.92
CA GLN A 107 -1.94 5.29 6.05
C GLN A 107 -2.58 4.94 7.39
N ARG A 108 -3.90 4.69 7.43
CA ARG A 108 -4.59 4.21 8.65
C ARG A 108 -4.17 2.79 9.01
N VAL A 109 -3.98 1.89 8.03
CA VAL A 109 -3.43 0.53 8.26
C VAL A 109 -2.06 0.63 8.93
N TYR A 110 -1.15 1.44 8.39
CA TYR A 110 0.16 1.69 8.99
C TYR A 110 0.06 2.36 10.37
N GLY A 111 -0.92 3.25 10.58
CA GLY A 111 -1.21 3.83 11.89
C GLY A 111 -1.51 2.76 12.93
N ARG A 112 -2.47 1.88 12.65
CA ARG A 112 -2.82 0.76 13.54
C ARG A 112 -1.63 -0.17 13.79
N ALA A 113 -0.83 -0.45 12.76
CA ALA A 113 0.38 -1.26 12.91
C ALA A 113 1.40 -0.61 13.85
N LEU A 114 1.62 0.70 13.75
CA LEU A 114 2.49 1.45 14.65
C LEU A 114 1.95 1.57 16.08
N ASP A 115 0.64 1.43 16.29
CA ASP A 115 0.04 1.40 17.62
C ASP A 115 0.09 -0.01 18.25
N ASN A 116 0.44 -1.04 17.48
CA ASN A 116 0.52 -2.42 17.96
C ASN A 116 1.70 -2.62 18.93
N ALA A 117 1.43 -3.25 20.09
CA ALA A 117 2.43 -3.48 21.13
C ALA A 117 3.62 -4.36 20.65
N SER A 118 3.37 -5.31 19.74
CA SER A 118 4.42 -6.18 19.19
C SER A 118 5.36 -5.40 18.28
N VAL A 119 4.83 -4.47 17.49
CA VAL A 119 5.64 -3.54 16.67
C VAL A 119 6.41 -2.57 17.54
N ASN A 120 5.80 -2.04 18.61
CA ASN A 120 6.48 -1.15 19.57
C ASN A 120 7.67 -1.81 20.28
N SER A 121 7.66 -3.13 20.39
CA SER A 121 8.74 -3.91 20.97
C SER A 121 9.87 -4.25 19.97
N ALA A 122 9.73 -3.85 18.70
CA ALA A 122 10.69 -4.08 17.62
C ALA A 122 11.13 -2.75 16.96
N PRO A 123 12.15 -2.05 17.52
CA PRO A 123 12.49 -0.67 17.13
C PRO A 123 12.83 -0.50 15.65
N LEU A 124 13.61 -1.41 15.06
CA LEU A 124 13.99 -1.35 13.65
C LEU A 124 12.79 -1.50 12.72
N LEU A 125 11.89 -2.45 13.03
CA LEU A 125 10.64 -2.60 12.28
C LEU A 125 9.74 -1.37 12.45
N ARG A 126 9.61 -0.83 13.66
CA ARG A 126 8.85 0.40 13.89
C ARG A 126 9.38 1.57 13.07
N GLU A 127 10.70 1.73 12.99
CA GLU A 127 11.36 2.75 12.17
C GLU A 127 11.06 2.55 10.68
N LEU A 128 11.20 1.32 10.18
CA LEU A 128 10.83 0.95 8.81
C LEU A 128 9.38 1.32 8.50
N LEU A 129 8.44 0.94 9.36
CA LEU A 129 7.01 1.25 9.19
C LEU A 129 6.73 2.75 9.21
N ALA A 130 7.40 3.50 10.08
CA ALA A 130 7.26 4.96 10.14
C ALA A 130 7.77 5.63 8.86
N ALA A 131 8.91 5.19 8.32
CA ALA A 131 9.47 5.70 7.07
C ALA A 131 8.55 5.39 5.87
N GLN A 132 8.04 4.16 5.78
CA GLN A 132 7.08 3.76 4.75
C GLN A 132 5.78 4.58 4.84
N LYS A 133 5.22 4.76 6.04
CA LYS A 133 4.03 5.62 6.27
C LYS A 133 4.25 7.06 5.83
N MET A 134 5.43 7.63 6.08
CA MET A 134 5.77 8.97 5.61
C MET A 134 5.80 9.06 4.08
N SER A 135 6.34 8.03 3.39
CA SER A 135 6.29 7.98 1.93
C SER A 135 4.85 7.82 1.39
N LEU A 136 3.99 7.08 2.07
CA LEU A 136 2.56 6.98 1.72
C LEU A 136 1.85 8.33 1.88
N LYS A 137 2.20 9.11 2.91
CA LYS A 137 1.70 10.49 3.06
C LYS A 137 2.11 11.37 1.87
N ILE A 138 3.36 11.27 1.40
CA ILE A 138 3.81 12.01 0.21
C ILE A 138 2.99 11.61 -1.02
N ALA A 139 2.67 10.32 -1.17
CA ALA A 139 1.83 9.85 -2.26
C ALA A 139 0.40 10.40 -2.17
N TYR A 140 -0.21 10.38 -0.98
CA TYR A 140 -1.50 11.02 -0.72
C TYR A 140 -1.51 12.50 -1.13
N GLU A 141 -0.52 13.28 -0.68
CA GLU A 141 -0.44 14.71 -1.01
C GLU A 141 -0.25 14.93 -2.52
N THR A 142 0.49 14.04 -3.18
CA THR A 142 0.68 14.10 -4.64
C THR A 142 -0.66 13.87 -5.34
N ILE A 143 -1.41 12.82 -5.00
CA ILE A 143 -2.73 12.55 -5.59
C ILE A 143 -3.70 13.70 -5.31
N ARG A 144 -3.73 14.19 -4.07
CA ARG A 144 -4.57 15.31 -3.64
C ARG A 144 -4.28 16.58 -4.45
N LYS A 145 -3.02 16.84 -4.79
CA LYS A 145 -2.62 17.92 -5.69
C LYS A 145 -3.20 17.72 -7.09
N TYR A 146 -3.04 16.54 -7.69
CA TYR A 146 -3.56 16.29 -9.05
C TYR A 146 -5.09 16.24 -9.13
N ARG A 147 -5.79 16.03 -8.01
CA ARG A 147 -7.26 16.14 -7.95
C ARG A 147 -7.75 17.59 -7.95
N GLN A 148 -6.92 18.56 -7.62
CA GLN A 148 -7.37 19.95 -7.58
C GLN A 148 -7.91 20.39 -8.97
N PRO A 149 -8.93 21.27 -9.02
CA PRO A 149 -9.60 21.64 -10.26
C PRO A 149 -8.64 22.10 -11.37
N GLU A 150 -7.52 22.74 -11.04
CA GLU A 150 -6.52 23.18 -12.01
C GLU A 150 -5.79 22.04 -12.76
N TYR A 151 -5.84 20.81 -12.23
CA TYR A 151 -5.18 19.61 -12.77
C TYR A 151 -6.16 18.54 -13.28
N VAL A 152 -7.47 18.75 -13.10
CA VAL A 152 -8.54 17.90 -13.64
C VAL A 152 -9.10 18.60 -14.87
N ARG A 153 -8.64 18.20 -16.05
CA ARG A 153 -9.10 18.70 -17.36
C ARG A 153 -9.90 17.64 -18.09
#